data_AF-A0A2U1MGE6-F1
#
_entry.id   AF-A0A2U1MGE6-F1
#
_cell.length_a   1.000
_cell.length_b   1.000
_cell.length_c   1.000
_cell.angle_alpha   90.00
_cell.angle_beta   90.00
_cell.angle_gamma   90.00
#
_symmetry.space_group_name_H-M   'P 1'
#
loop_
_entity.id
_entity.type
_entity.pdbx_description
1 polymer ?
#
loop_
_entity_poly.entity_id
_entity_poly.type
_entity_poly.pdbx_seq_one_letter_code
_entity_poly.pdbx_strand_id
1 'polypeptide(L)'
;MVDADWKPSMGFIYGELRKATQEIKGALNDNENAYKPILDVIKEKSSKRLDTCLHMAAYILNPYYYYYDPLAKLDVEADDSIVEILGVLFPGDYELQNQIKMVELPMYKNKLEKFDRPIAIKACAVNNEKFDPANWWDSYGGSAPNLKRIAIRILSLTTSSSGCEIIWSIFEGVSNFKS
;
A
#
# COMPACT_ATOMS: atom_id res chain seq x y z
N MET A 1 -2.03 29.23 10.34
CA MET A 1 -1.44 28.13 11.12
C MET A 1 -1.78 26.86 10.39
N VAL A 2 -0.80 26.24 9.74
CA VAL A 2 -0.99 24.98 9.03
C VAL A 2 -0.39 23.92 9.95
N ASP A 3 -1.24 23.11 10.58
CA ASP A 3 -0.79 21.94 11.34
C ASP A 3 -0.27 20.91 10.32
N ALA A 4 1.02 21.01 10.05
CA ALA A 4 1.75 20.09 9.20
C ALA A 4 2.19 18.87 10.02
N ASP A 5 1.24 18.06 10.48
CA ASP A 5 1.48 16.66 10.87
C ASP A 5 1.41 15.74 9.64
N TRP A 6 2.03 16.19 8.54
CA TRP A 6 2.12 15.45 7.30
C TRP A 6 3.20 14.38 7.47
N LYS A 7 2.77 13.13 7.70
CA LYS A 7 3.65 11.95 7.74
C LYS A 7 3.44 11.16 6.45
N PRO A 8 4.07 11.50 5.31
CA PRO A 8 3.89 10.73 4.09
C PRO A 8 4.87 9.57 4.16
N SER A 9 4.56 8.56 4.96
CA SER A 9 5.18 7.26 4.72
C SER A 9 4.52 6.62 3.51
N MET A 10 5.24 5.71 2.84
CA MET A 10 4.76 5.03 1.63
C MET A 10 3.38 4.38 1.84
N GLY A 11 3.08 3.97 3.07
CA GLY A 11 1.80 3.35 3.45
C GLY A 11 0.56 4.25 3.40
N PHE A 12 0.69 5.57 3.21
CA PHE A 12 -0.46 6.49 3.29
C PHE A 12 -0.78 7.23 1.99
N ILE A 13 0.19 7.51 1.14
CA ILE A 13 -0.01 8.41 -0.01
C ILE A 13 -1.14 7.97 -0.92
N TYR A 14 -1.15 6.70 -1.34
CA TYR A 14 -2.17 6.21 -2.28
C TYR A 14 -3.58 6.26 -1.67
N GLY A 15 -3.71 5.89 -0.39
CA GLY A 15 -4.98 5.96 0.33
C GLY A 15 -5.50 7.40 0.50
N GLU A 16 -4.62 8.36 0.80
CA GLU A 16 -5.01 9.77 0.91
C GLU A 16 -5.38 10.38 -0.46
N LEU A 17 -4.68 10.01 -1.53
CA LEU A 17 -5.04 10.40 -2.89
C LEU A 17 -6.44 9.88 -3.29
N ARG A 18 -6.75 8.64 -2.91
CA ARG A 18 -8.05 8.00 -3.12
C ARG A 18 -9.16 8.73 -2.35
N LYS A 19 -8.92 9.05 -1.08
CA LYS A 19 -9.87 9.85 -0.27
C LYS A 19 -10.13 11.22 -0.89
N ALA A 20 -9.08 11.96 -1.23
CA ALA A 20 -9.20 13.26 -1.88
C ALA A 20 -10.01 13.18 -3.19
N THR A 21 -9.81 12.11 -3.96
CA THR A 21 -10.60 11.85 -5.19
C THR A 21 -12.09 11.65 -4.89
N GLN A 22 -12.45 10.95 -3.81
CA GLN A 22 -13.85 10.77 -3.41
C GLN A 22 -14.46 12.07 -2.88
N GLU A 23 -13.70 12.85 -2.11
CA GLU A 23 -14.14 14.15 -1.60
C GLU A 23 -14.44 15.13 -2.73
N ILE A 24 -13.61 15.15 -3.79
CA ILE A 24 -13.86 15.96 -4.99
C ILE A 24 -15.17 15.54 -5.68
N LYS A 25 -15.42 14.23 -5.82
CA LYS A 25 -16.66 13.73 -6.41
C LYS A 25 -17.88 14.16 -5.60
N GLY A 26 -17.83 13.98 -4.28
CA GLY A 26 -18.90 14.38 -3.37
C GLY A 26 -19.14 15.90 -3.37
N ALA A 27 -18.08 16.71 -3.35
CA ALA A 27 -18.17 18.17 -3.41
C ALA A 27 -18.80 18.68 -4.72
N LEU A 28 -18.70 17.89 -5.79
CA LEU A 28 -19.29 18.18 -7.09
C LEU A 28 -20.61 17.42 -7.32
N ASN A 29 -21.25 16.94 -6.25
CA ASN A 29 -22.53 16.22 -6.27
C ASN A 29 -22.53 15.01 -7.22
N ASP A 30 -21.41 14.30 -7.30
CA ASP A 30 -21.21 13.16 -8.20
C ASP A 30 -21.45 13.48 -9.68
N ASN A 31 -21.38 14.76 -10.07
CA ASN A 31 -21.51 15.17 -11.45
C ASN A 31 -20.22 14.85 -12.23
N GLU A 32 -20.25 13.75 -12.99
CA GLU A 32 -19.11 13.27 -13.76
C GLU A 32 -18.53 14.34 -14.68
N ASN A 33 -19.37 15.13 -15.35
CA ASN A 33 -18.89 16.19 -16.25
C ASN A 33 -18.11 17.29 -15.51
N ALA A 34 -18.38 17.48 -14.21
CA ALA A 34 -17.70 18.47 -13.39
C ALA A 34 -16.40 17.93 -12.79
N TYR A 35 -16.40 16.71 -12.24
CA TYR A 35 -15.22 16.19 -11.54
C TYR A 35 -14.21 15.52 -12.48
N LYS A 36 -14.65 14.93 -13.59
CA LYS A 36 -13.79 14.11 -14.46
C LYS A 36 -12.58 14.87 -15.00
N PRO A 37 -12.70 16.12 -15.51
CA PRO A 37 -11.53 16.88 -15.95
C PRO A 37 -10.52 17.12 -14.82
N ILE A 38 -10.98 17.29 -13.59
CA ILE A 38 -10.11 17.50 -12.42
C ILE A 38 -9.38 16.19 -12.08
N LEU A 39 -10.09 15.06 -12.07
CA LEU A 39 -9.50 13.76 -11.80
C LEU A 39 -8.51 13.33 -12.87
N ASP A 40 -8.76 13.66 -14.15
CA ASP A 40 -7.84 13.39 -15.25
C ASP A 40 -6.50 14.14 -15.05
N VAL A 41 -6.56 15.41 -14.64
CA VAL A 41 -5.35 16.19 -14.31
C VAL A 41 -4.61 15.61 -13.09
N ILE A 42 -5.34 15.17 -12.06
CA ILE A 42 -4.75 14.53 -10.88
C ILE A 42 -4.06 13.23 -11.30
N LYS A 43 -4.74 12.39 -12.09
CA LYS A 43 -4.21 11.11 -12.59
C LYS A 43 -2.97 11.31 -13.44
N GLU A 44 -2.98 12.30 -14.33
CA GLU A 44 -1.81 12.61 -15.16
C GLU A 44 -0.60 12.99 -14.28
N LYS A 45 -0.81 13.82 -13.24
CA LYS A 45 0.26 14.24 -12.32
C LYS A 45 0.71 13.14 -11.37
N SER A 46 -0.19 12.25 -10.94
CA SER A 46 0.12 11.14 -10.05
C SER A 46 0.82 10.00 -10.78
N SER A 47 0.47 9.72 -12.05
CA SER A 47 1.10 8.66 -12.88
C SER A 47 2.62 8.78 -12.95
N LYS A 48 3.14 10.01 -12.88
CA LYS A 48 4.57 10.31 -12.95
C LYS A 48 5.29 10.30 -11.59
N ARG A 49 4.57 10.17 -10.46
CA ARG A 49 5.12 10.39 -9.11
C ARG A 49 4.68 9.38 -8.04
N LEU A 50 3.43 8.94 -8.08
CA LEU A 50 2.74 8.24 -6.99
C LEU A 50 2.03 6.94 -7.44
N ASP A 51 1.91 6.71 -8.74
CA ASP A 51 1.22 5.55 -9.31
C ASP A 51 2.14 4.34 -9.49
N THR A 52 3.11 4.22 -8.58
CA THR A 52 4.07 3.13 -8.60
C THR A 52 3.44 1.95 -7.87
N CYS A 53 3.60 0.73 -8.39
CA CYS A 53 3.17 -0.52 -7.72
C CYS A 53 3.52 -0.56 -6.22
N LEU A 54 4.63 0.07 -5.81
CA LEU A 54 5.04 0.22 -4.43
C LEU A 54 4.05 0.99 -3.52
N HIS A 55 3.46 2.10 -4.01
CA HIS A 55 2.48 2.89 -3.25
C HIS A 55 1.16 2.13 -3.10
N MET A 56 0.72 1.47 -4.18
CA MET A 56 -0.46 0.62 -4.19
C MET A 56 -0.32 -0.58 -3.25
N ALA A 57 0.82 -1.26 -3.29
CA ALA A 57 1.11 -2.36 -2.39
C ALA A 57 1.20 -1.90 -0.94
N ALA A 58 1.83 -0.75 -0.68
CA ALA A 58 1.88 -0.17 0.65
C ALA A 58 0.47 0.13 1.18
N TYR A 59 -0.44 0.59 0.33
CA TYR A 59 -1.84 0.79 0.66
C TYR A 59 -2.56 -0.53 1.02
N ILE A 60 -2.39 -1.58 0.22
CA ILE A 60 -2.95 -2.91 0.53
C ILE A 60 -2.37 -3.49 1.83
N LEU A 61 -1.08 -3.28 2.09
CA LEU A 61 -0.41 -3.78 3.29
C LEU A 61 -0.68 -2.92 4.52
N ASN A 62 -1.23 -1.72 4.39
CA ASN A 62 -1.56 -0.89 5.54
C ASN A 62 -2.90 -1.34 6.15
N PRO A 63 -2.90 -1.95 7.36
CA PRO A 63 -4.11 -2.51 7.96
C PRO A 63 -5.16 -1.45 8.29
N TYR A 64 -4.78 -0.18 8.49
CA TYR A 64 -5.75 0.89 8.66
C TYR A 64 -6.63 1.05 7.40
N TYR A 65 -6.03 1.06 6.21
CA TYR A 65 -6.80 1.09 4.98
C TYR A 65 -7.46 -0.26 4.70
N TYR A 66 -6.70 -1.35 4.64
CA TYR A 66 -7.26 -2.63 4.19
C TYR A 66 -8.40 -3.16 5.08
N TYR A 67 -8.37 -2.89 6.39
CA TYR A 67 -9.40 -3.39 7.31
C TYR A 67 -10.62 -2.47 7.44
N TYR A 68 -10.48 -1.16 7.18
CA TYR A 68 -11.50 -0.16 7.47
C TYR A 68 -11.93 0.70 6.28
N ASP A 69 -11.19 0.70 5.17
CA ASP A 69 -11.60 1.31 3.91
C ASP A 69 -12.23 0.25 2.99
N PRO A 70 -13.56 0.30 2.74
CA PRO A 70 -14.21 -0.62 1.80
C PRO A 70 -13.63 -0.56 0.39
N LEU A 71 -13.08 0.59 -0.02
CA LEU A 71 -12.50 0.76 -1.35
C LEU A 71 -11.19 0.00 -1.50
N ALA A 72 -10.44 -0.24 -0.41
CA ALA A 72 -9.19 -0.99 -0.47
C ALA A 72 -9.40 -2.44 -0.95
N LYS A 73 -10.54 -3.05 -0.61
CA LYS A 73 -10.87 -4.42 -0.99
C LYS A 73 -11.38 -4.55 -2.43
N LEU A 74 -11.81 -3.44 -3.02
CA LEU A 74 -12.31 -3.37 -4.40
C LEU A 74 -11.23 -2.91 -5.39
N ASP A 75 -10.06 -2.52 -4.90
CA ASP A 75 -8.96 -2.00 -5.71
C ASP A 75 -8.13 -3.15 -6.29
N VAL A 76 -8.57 -3.67 -7.43
CA VAL A 76 -7.93 -4.80 -8.13
C VAL A 76 -6.51 -4.44 -8.58
N GLU A 77 -6.31 -3.21 -9.10
CA GLU A 77 -4.99 -2.73 -9.50
C GLU A 77 -4.03 -2.73 -8.30
N ALA A 78 -4.51 -2.28 -7.13
CA ALA A 78 -3.69 -2.34 -5.93
C ALA A 78 -3.44 -3.75 -5.42
N ASP A 79 -4.38 -4.70 -5.57
CA ASP A 79 -4.16 -6.11 -5.25
C ASP A 79 -3.07 -6.74 -6.13
N ASP A 80 -3.12 -6.46 -7.43
CA ASP A 80 -2.19 -6.98 -8.43
C ASP A 80 -0.79 -6.42 -8.25
N SER A 81 -0.66 -5.18 -7.74
CA SER A 81 0.64 -4.58 -7.42
C SER A 81 1.49 -5.42 -6.44
N ILE A 82 0.84 -6.23 -5.58
CA ILE A 82 1.55 -7.17 -4.70
C ILE A 82 2.26 -8.24 -5.53
N VAL A 83 1.60 -8.78 -6.57
CA VAL A 83 2.18 -9.81 -7.43
C VAL A 83 3.37 -9.26 -8.19
N GLU A 84 3.28 -8.04 -8.71
CA GLU A 84 4.38 -7.35 -9.39
C GLU A 84 5.60 -7.20 -8.46
N ILE A 85 5.38 -6.75 -7.23
CA ILE A 85 6.44 -6.63 -6.23
C ILE A 85 7.08 -7.98 -5.91
N LEU A 86 6.29 -9.03 -5.76
CA LEU A 86 6.82 -10.38 -5.49
C LEU A 86 7.69 -10.88 -6.65
N GLY A 87 7.26 -10.63 -7.90
CA GLY A 87 8.03 -10.98 -9.09
C GLY A 87 9.40 -10.29 -9.14
N VAL A 88 9.47 -9.04 -8.67
CA VAL A 88 10.72 -8.26 -8.62
C VAL A 88 11.60 -8.64 -7.43
N LEU A 89 11.01 -8.87 -6.25
CA LEU A 89 11.77 -9.21 -5.04
C LEU A 89 12.33 -10.64 -5.07
N PHE A 90 11.66 -11.56 -5.76
CA PHE A 90 12.00 -12.98 -5.76
C PHE A 90 11.99 -13.56 -7.18
N PRO A 91 12.81 -13.02 -8.11
CA PRO A 91 12.77 -13.44 -9.52
C PRO A 91 13.13 -14.93 -9.65
N GLY A 92 12.21 -15.71 -10.23
CA GLY A 92 12.38 -17.15 -10.43
C GLY A 92 12.07 -18.04 -9.23
N ASP A 93 11.81 -17.48 -8.05
CA ASP A 93 11.41 -18.23 -6.85
C ASP A 93 9.88 -18.29 -6.76
N TYR A 94 9.27 -19.04 -7.68
CA TYR A 94 7.81 -19.16 -7.77
C TYR A 94 7.18 -19.84 -6.57
N GLU A 95 7.94 -20.69 -5.85
CA GLU A 95 7.46 -21.35 -4.64
C GLU A 95 7.23 -20.32 -3.53
N LEU A 96 8.21 -19.44 -3.28
CA LEU A 96 8.07 -18.38 -2.29
C LEU A 96 6.99 -17.36 -2.71
N GLN A 97 6.94 -17.00 -3.99
CA GLN A 97 5.88 -16.12 -4.50
C GLN A 97 4.47 -16.71 -4.26
N ASN A 98 4.29 -18.00 -4.56
CA ASN A 98 3.03 -18.71 -4.33
C ASN A 98 2.70 -18.82 -2.84
N GLN A 99 3.69 -19.14 -2.00
CA GLN A 99 3.51 -19.18 -0.55
C GLN A 99 3.02 -17.83 -0.01
N ILE A 100 3.60 -16.72 -0.48
CA ILE A 100 3.18 -15.39 -0.05
C ILE A 100 1.78 -15.05 -0.60
N LYS A 101 1.54 -15.23 -1.91
CA LYS A 101 0.29 -14.81 -2.57
C LYS A 101 -0.91 -15.67 -2.18
N MET A 102 -0.73 -16.99 -2.04
CA MET A 102 -1.83 -17.94 -1.85
C MET A 102 -2.05 -18.34 -0.39
N VAL A 103 -1.07 -18.14 0.50
CA VAL A 103 -1.20 -18.52 1.92
C VAL A 103 -1.16 -17.29 2.82
N GLU A 104 -0.04 -16.56 2.81
CA GLU A 104 0.20 -15.50 3.79
C GLU A 104 -0.65 -14.24 3.56
N LEU A 105 -0.82 -13.83 2.30
CA LEU A 105 -1.63 -12.68 1.94
C LEU A 105 -3.12 -12.89 2.28
N PRO A 106 -3.75 -14.03 1.96
CA PRO A 106 -5.11 -14.33 2.42
C PRO A 106 -5.24 -14.38 3.94
N MET A 107 -4.24 -14.88 4.68
CA MET A 107 -4.27 -14.86 6.16
C MET A 107 -4.40 -13.43 6.69
N TYR A 108 -3.58 -12.50 6.17
CA TYR A 108 -3.67 -11.09 6.52
C TYR A 108 -5.02 -10.49 6.12
N LYS A 109 -5.43 -10.68 4.86
CA LYS A 109 -6.63 -10.06 4.29
C LYS A 109 -7.92 -10.49 4.98
N ASN A 110 -8.00 -11.78 5.33
CA ASN A 110 -9.15 -12.37 6.00
C ASN A 110 -9.07 -12.31 7.53
N LYS A 111 -8.07 -11.61 8.09
CA LYS A 111 -7.86 -11.47 9.54
C LYS A 111 -7.77 -12.83 10.24
N LEU A 112 -7.02 -13.77 9.70
CA LEU A 112 -6.87 -15.10 10.29
C LEU A 112 -5.74 -15.12 11.33
N GLU A 113 -5.74 -16.13 12.20
CA GLU A 113 -4.66 -16.39 13.16
C GLU A 113 -4.38 -15.19 14.09
N LYS A 114 -3.14 -14.68 14.11
CA LYS A 114 -2.74 -13.54 14.95
C LYS A 114 -3.39 -12.23 14.51
N PHE A 115 -3.91 -12.14 13.28
CA PHE A 115 -4.55 -10.94 12.75
C PHE A 115 -5.97 -10.71 13.30
N ASP A 116 -6.67 -11.76 13.74
CA ASP A 116 -8.01 -11.65 14.37
C ASP A 116 -7.96 -11.11 15.81
N ARG A 117 -6.77 -11.09 16.43
CA ARG A 117 -6.65 -10.76 17.85
C ARG A 117 -7.29 -9.38 18.10
N PRO A 118 -8.16 -9.24 19.13
CA PRO A 118 -8.85 -7.96 19.37
C PRO A 118 -7.89 -6.77 19.51
N ILE A 119 -6.70 -6.99 20.05
CA ILE A 119 -5.65 -5.98 20.16
C ILE A 119 -5.07 -5.57 18.79
N ALA A 120 -4.89 -6.50 17.86
CA ALA A 120 -4.40 -6.23 16.51
C ALA A 120 -5.43 -5.41 15.71
N ILE A 121 -6.70 -5.81 15.79
CA ILE A 121 -7.82 -5.09 15.16
C ILE A 121 -7.93 -3.66 15.70
N LYS A 122 -7.94 -3.50 17.02
CA LYS A 122 -8.02 -2.15 17.64
C LYS A 122 -6.80 -1.28 17.32
N ALA A 123 -5.60 -1.86 17.25
CA ALA A 123 -4.36 -1.13 17.02
C ALA A 123 -4.28 -0.46 15.64
N CYS A 124 -5.09 -0.88 14.67
CA CYS A 124 -5.12 -0.28 13.33
C CYS A 124 -6.45 0.43 13.01
N ALA A 125 -7.36 0.57 13.97
CA ALA A 125 -8.69 1.16 13.74
C ALA A 125 -8.67 2.68 13.54
N VAL A 126 -7.64 3.36 14.04
CA VAL A 126 -7.54 4.82 14.02
C VAL A 126 -6.16 5.21 13.49
N ASN A 127 -6.12 6.02 12.43
CA ASN A 127 -4.90 6.62 11.93
C ASN A 127 -4.58 7.90 12.72
N ASN A 128 -3.85 7.77 13.81
CA ASN A 128 -3.33 8.88 14.61
C ASN A 128 -1.80 8.86 14.67
N GLU A 129 -1.20 9.84 15.34
CA GLU A 129 0.26 9.99 15.51
C GLU A 129 0.98 8.73 16.04
N LYS A 130 0.27 7.87 16.78
CA LYS A 130 0.80 6.64 17.40
C LYS A 130 0.67 5.43 16.48
N PHE A 131 -0.10 5.52 15.41
CA PHE A 131 -0.25 4.43 14.46
C PHE A 131 0.93 4.43 13.48
N ASP A 132 1.62 3.30 13.43
CA ASP A 132 2.66 3.02 12.45
C ASP A 132 2.39 1.63 11.86
N PRO A 133 2.09 1.53 10.56
CA PRO A 133 1.75 0.26 9.95
C PRO A 133 2.93 -0.72 9.95
N ALA A 134 4.18 -0.25 9.88
CA ALA A 134 5.36 -1.14 9.98
C ALA A 134 5.47 -1.77 11.37
N ASN A 135 5.29 -0.97 12.43
CA ASN A 135 5.28 -1.49 13.81
C ASN A 135 4.10 -2.44 14.08
N TRP A 136 2.96 -2.19 13.44
CA TRP A 136 1.82 -3.11 13.50
C TRP A 136 2.18 -4.47 12.88
N TRP A 137 2.81 -4.48 11.70
CA TRP A 137 3.30 -5.71 11.09
C TRP A 137 4.35 -6.43 11.93
N ASP A 138 5.23 -5.68 12.61
CA ASP A 138 6.19 -6.28 13.51
C ASP A 138 5.51 -6.99 14.69
N SER A 139 4.51 -6.34 15.28
CA SER A 139 3.80 -6.84 16.45
C SER A 139 2.86 -8.01 16.13
N TYR A 140 2.16 -7.96 15.00
CA TYR A 140 1.02 -8.85 14.72
C TYR A 140 1.19 -9.73 13.48
N GLY A 141 2.16 -9.43 12.60
CA GLY A 141 2.43 -10.17 11.36
C GLY A 141 3.03 -11.57 11.53
N GLY A 142 3.14 -12.08 12.75
CA GLY A 142 3.85 -13.33 13.05
C GLY A 142 3.18 -14.62 12.55
N SER A 143 2.04 -14.53 11.86
CA SER A 143 1.41 -15.67 11.15
C SER A 143 1.72 -15.68 9.65
N ALA A 144 2.34 -14.62 9.14
CA ALA A 144 2.69 -14.42 7.75
C ALA A 144 4.14 -13.89 7.67
N PRO A 145 5.14 -14.75 7.96
CA PRO A 145 6.51 -14.28 8.19
C PRO A 145 7.18 -13.67 6.95
N ASN A 146 6.95 -14.21 5.75
CA ASN A 146 7.53 -13.70 4.53
C ASN A 146 6.87 -12.36 4.12
N LEU A 147 5.55 -12.31 4.20
CA LEU A 147 4.76 -11.11 3.96
C LEU A 147 5.08 -10.02 4.98
N LYS A 148 5.21 -10.36 6.27
CA LYS A 148 5.63 -9.43 7.34
C LYS A 148 6.94 -8.74 6.98
N ARG A 149 7.94 -9.50 6.53
CA ARG A 149 9.25 -8.94 6.14
C ARG A 149 9.13 -7.93 4.99
N ILE A 150 8.29 -8.23 4.01
CA ILE A 150 8.05 -7.36 2.85
C ILE A 150 7.27 -6.12 3.28
N ALA A 151 6.20 -6.30 4.06
CA ALA A 151 5.36 -5.22 4.55
C ALA A 151 6.14 -4.22 5.39
N ILE A 152 6.95 -4.69 6.35
CA ILE A 152 7.81 -3.80 7.15
C ILE A 152 8.75 -3.01 6.24
N ARG A 153 9.39 -3.66 5.26
CA ARG A 153 10.29 -2.97 4.32
C ARG A 153 9.55 -1.90 3.53
N ILE A 154 8.45 -2.23 2.88
CA ILE A 154 7.67 -1.30 2.05
C ILE A 154 7.13 -0.13 2.88
N LEU A 155 6.54 -0.42 4.05
CA LEU A 155 5.87 0.57 4.89
C LEU A 155 6.84 1.49 5.64
N SER A 156 8.07 1.04 5.88
CA SER A 156 9.12 1.85 6.51
C SER A 156 9.80 2.81 5.53
N LEU A 157 9.54 2.69 4.22
CA LEU A 157 10.10 3.61 3.24
C LEU A 157 9.47 5.00 3.43
N THR A 158 10.34 6.01 3.48
CA THR A 158 9.93 7.40 3.34
C THR A 158 9.63 7.67 1.87
N THR A 159 8.61 8.48 1.59
CA THR A 159 8.24 8.91 0.23
C THR A 159 9.20 9.94 -0.37
N SER A 160 10.36 10.16 0.28
CA SER A 160 11.44 10.95 -0.29
C SER A 160 12.01 10.24 -1.52
N SER A 161 12.39 11.01 -2.55
CA SER A 161 12.89 10.48 -3.82
C SER A 161 14.02 9.46 -3.63
N SER A 162 14.93 9.69 -2.67
CA SER A 162 16.06 8.81 -2.36
C SER A 162 15.69 7.43 -1.78
N GLY A 163 14.62 7.34 -0.99
CA GLY A 163 14.16 6.06 -0.42
C GLY A 163 13.48 5.18 -1.47
N CYS A 164 12.70 5.80 -2.35
CA CYS A 164 12.14 5.15 -3.52
C CYS A 164 13.24 4.74 -4.51
N GLU A 165 14.24 5.58 -4.76
CA GLU A 165 15.38 5.30 -5.67
C GLU A 165 16.18 4.05 -5.30
N ILE A 166 16.31 3.71 -4.00
CA ILE A 166 17.01 2.48 -3.56
C ILE A 166 16.23 1.23 -3.95
N ILE A 167 14.91 1.24 -3.77
CA ILE A 167 14.05 0.14 -4.24
C ILE A 167 14.00 0.16 -5.77
N TRP A 168 13.87 1.32 -6.41
CA TRP A 168 13.89 1.44 -7.87
C TRP A 168 15.20 0.96 -8.49
N SER A 169 16.35 1.17 -7.86
CA SER A 169 17.63 0.61 -8.32
C SER A 169 17.64 -0.93 -8.27
N ILE A 170 16.89 -1.54 -7.34
CA ILE A 170 16.63 -2.98 -7.31
C ILE A 170 15.66 -3.38 -8.45
N PHE A 171 14.62 -2.59 -8.73
CA PHE A 171 13.70 -2.81 -9.87
C PHE A 171 14.41 -2.68 -11.24
N GLU A 172 15.25 -1.67 -11.44
CA GLU A 172 15.99 -1.41 -12.67
C GLU A 172 17.17 -2.37 -12.85
N GLY A 173 17.83 -2.76 -11.74
CA GLY A 173 18.94 -3.72 -11.76
C GLY A 173 18.55 -5.11 -12.26
N VAL A 174 17.31 -5.55 -12.04
CA VAL A 174 16.79 -6.84 -12.54
C VAL A 174 16.40 -6.74 -14.03
N SER A 175 16.04 -5.55 -14.51
CA SER A 175 15.64 -5.31 -15.90
C SER A 175 16.82 -5.33 -16.88
N ASN A 176 18.05 -5.15 -16.39
CA ASN A 176 19.28 -5.11 -17.20
C ASN A 176 19.99 -6.47 -17.37
N PHE A 177 19.41 -7.59 -16.92
CA PHE A 177 19.95 -8.94 -17.13
C PHE A 177 19.30 -9.71 -18.29
N LYS A 178 18.56 -9.03 -19.18
CA LYS A 178 18.18 -9.58 -20.49
C LYS A 178 18.77 -8.74 -21.61
N SER A 179 19.98 -9.10 -22.02
CA SER A 179 20.50 -8.91 -23.38
C SER A 179 21.10 -10.21 -23.87
#